data_AF-A0A4R2BWU0-F1
#
_entry.id   AF-A0A4R2BWU0-F1
#
_cell.length_a   1.000
_cell.length_b   1.000
_cell.length_c   1.000
_cell.angle_alpha   90.00
_cell.angle_beta   90.00
_cell.angle_gamma   90.00
#
_symmetry.space_group_name_H-M   'P 1'
#
loop_
_entity.id
_entity.type
_entity.pdbx_description
1 polymer ?
#
loop_
_entity_poly.entity_id
_entity_poly.type
_entity_poly.pdbx_seq_one_letter_code
_entity_poly.pdbx_strand_id
1 'polypeptide(L)'
;GPSKKPVYNFRSEGREFASNRALILSDGFYEFTDPTEKGKKRKDKWLFRKVGEPVFAIAGIWRETEEVGEAFTMLTMEPGPDIAPYHDRQIVILEREAWADWLDPSVSAKTLIKPLPAGSLSAEQVG
;
A
#
# COMPACT_ATOMS: atom_id res chain seq x y z
N GLY A 1 1.04 -13.39 -11.06
CA GLY A 1 2.14 -14.08 -10.37
C GLY A 1 2.37 -15.47 -10.98
N PRO A 2 3.24 -16.30 -10.38
CA PRO A 2 3.56 -17.65 -10.88
C PRO A 2 2.35 -18.56 -11.06
N SER A 3 1.29 -18.33 -10.27
CA SER A 3 0.03 -19.08 -10.30
C SER A 3 -0.99 -18.57 -11.33
N LYS A 4 -0.64 -17.57 -12.15
CA LYS A 4 -1.52 -16.79 -13.06
C LYS A 4 -2.72 -16.08 -12.40
N LYS A 5 -3.10 -16.43 -11.18
CA LYS A 5 -4.18 -15.80 -10.41
C LYS A 5 -3.91 -14.30 -10.19
N PRO A 6 -4.97 -13.48 -10.15
CA PRO A 6 -4.89 -12.11 -9.67
C PRO A 6 -4.27 -12.07 -8.27
N VAL A 7 -3.41 -11.09 -8.03
CA VAL A 7 -2.83 -10.85 -6.71
C VAL A 7 -3.21 -9.44 -6.33
N TYR A 8 -3.76 -9.25 -5.13
CA TYR A 8 -4.16 -7.92 -4.66
C TYR A 8 -2.98 -7.10 -4.13
N ASN A 9 -1.92 -7.76 -3.61
CA ASN A 9 -0.68 -7.14 -3.15
C ASN A 9 0.56 -7.71 -3.86
N PHE A 10 1.45 -6.85 -4.34
CA PHE A 10 2.67 -7.22 -5.04
C PHE A 10 3.92 -6.65 -4.33
N ARG A 11 4.91 -7.51 -4.08
CA ARG A 11 6.18 -7.13 -3.42
C ARG A 11 7.08 -6.34 -4.36
N SER A 12 7.51 -5.16 -3.94
CA SER A 12 8.20 -4.19 -4.79
C SER A 12 9.73 -4.16 -4.67
N GLU A 13 10.32 -4.91 -3.73
CA GLU A 13 11.73 -4.79 -3.37
C GLU A 13 12.67 -5.02 -4.56
N GLY A 14 13.55 -4.04 -4.82
CA GLY A 14 14.55 -4.10 -5.88
C GLY A 14 13.99 -4.03 -7.30
N ARG A 15 12.68 -3.85 -7.48
CA ARG A 15 12.02 -3.85 -8.79
C ARG A 15 11.98 -2.46 -9.41
N GLU A 16 11.92 -2.46 -10.74
CA GLU A 16 11.48 -1.32 -11.53
C GLU A 16 10.09 -1.63 -12.10
N PHE A 17 9.35 -0.58 -12.43
CA PHE A 17 8.01 -0.66 -13.01
C PHE A 17 7.95 0.25 -14.24
N ALA A 18 8.55 -0.21 -15.34
CA ALA A 18 8.74 0.57 -16.57
C ALA A 18 7.45 0.78 -17.40
N SER A 19 6.33 0.19 -17.00
CA SER A 19 5.03 0.37 -17.64
C SER A 19 3.88 0.08 -16.68
N ASN A 20 2.69 0.51 -17.07
CA ASN A 20 1.41 0.22 -16.40
C ASN A 20 1.37 0.63 -14.91
N ARG A 21 2.04 1.73 -14.55
CA ARG A 21 1.89 2.34 -13.22
C ARG A 21 0.52 3.02 -13.10
N ALA A 22 -0.07 2.91 -11.92
CA ALA A 22 -1.37 3.48 -11.58
C ALA A 22 -1.37 4.05 -10.16
N LEU A 23 -2.22 5.05 -9.92
CA LEU A 23 -2.52 5.56 -8.58
C LEU A 23 -3.81 4.94 -8.10
N ILE A 24 -3.78 4.32 -6.93
CA ILE A 24 -4.98 3.78 -6.26
C ILE A 24 -5.34 4.76 -5.15
N LEU A 25 -6.40 5.54 -5.35
CA LEU A 25 -6.82 6.57 -4.41
C LEU A 25 -7.61 5.96 -3.25
N SER A 26 -7.34 6.42 -2.04
CA SER A 26 -7.97 5.95 -0.82
C SER A 26 -8.03 7.05 0.24
N ASP A 27 -9.02 6.98 1.12
CA ASP A 27 -9.18 7.80 2.33
C ASP A 27 -8.71 7.08 3.60
N GLY A 28 -8.40 5.78 3.51
CA GLY A 28 -7.90 4.97 4.60
C GLY A 28 -7.76 3.49 4.26
N PHE A 29 -6.96 2.80 5.04
CA PHE A 29 -6.73 1.35 4.91
C PHE A 29 -6.76 0.68 6.28
N TYR A 30 -6.94 -0.64 6.27
CA TYR A 30 -7.07 -1.41 7.50
C TYR A 30 -5.90 -2.36 7.69
N GLU A 31 -5.40 -2.43 8.91
CA GLU A 31 -4.50 -3.49 9.37
C GLU A 31 -5.06 -4.19 10.61
N PHE A 32 -4.56 -5.39 10.87
CA PHE A 32 -5.11 -6.25 11.92
C PHE A 32 -4.01 -6.84 12.81
N THR A 33 -4.11 -6.57 14.11
CA THR A 33 -3.22 -7.16 15.12
C THR A 33 -3.89 -8.30 15.85
N ASP A 34 -3.11 -9.07 16.59
CA ASP A 34 -3.67 -10.00 17.56
C ASP A 34 -4.50 -9.24 18.61
N PRO A 35 -5.56 -9.85 19.15
CA PRO A 35 -6.43 -9.20 20.13
C PRO A 35 -5.66 -8.87 21.41
N THR A 36 -5.78 -7.64 21.91
CA THR A 36 -5.19 -7.22 23.20
C THR A 36 -6.00 -7.71 24.40
N GLU A 37 -7.31 -7.91 24.23
CA GLU A 37 -8.21 -8.39 25.27
C GLU A 37 -8.16 -9.91 25.43
N LYS A 38 -7.93 -10.39 26.66
CA LYS A 38 -7.92 -11.82 26.96
C LYS A 38 -9.29 -12.45 26.67
N GLY A 39 -9.28 -13.49 25.84
CA GLY A 39 -10.49 -14.25 25.47
C GLY A 39 -11.21 -13.74 24.22
N LYS A 40 -10.81 -12.58 23.66
CA LYS A 40 -11.30 -12.10 22.38
C LYS A 40 -10.76 -12.98 21.26
N LYS A 41 -11.65 -13.53 20.42
CA LYS A 41 -11.27 -14.41 19.29
C LYS A 41 -10.94 -13.64 18.00
N ARG A 42 -11.50 -12.44 17.84
CA ARG A 42 -11.37 -11.65 16.61
C ARG A 42 -10.19 -10.68 16.75
N LYS A 43 -9.38 -10.60 15.70
CA LYS A 43 -8.29 -9.62 15.58
C LYS A 43 -8.77 -8.19 15.85
N ASP A 44 -7.89 -7.40 16.44
CA ASP A 44 -8.10 -5.97 16.57
C ASP A 44 -7.92 -5.30 15.22
N LYS A 45 -8.89 -4.48 14.83
CA LYS A 45 -8.94 -3.82 13.53
C LYS A 45 -8.55 -2.37 13.70
N TRP A 46 -7.59 -1.93 12.90
CA TRP A 46 -7.03 -0.58 12.95
C TRP A 46 -7.27 0.10 11.62
N LEU A 47 -7.83 1.31 11.65
CA LEU A 47 -8.01 2.18 10.50
C LEU A 47 -6.87 3.20 10.46
N PHE A 48 -6.11 3.17 9.39
CA PHE A 48 -5.04 4.12 9.09
C PHE A 48 -5.51 5.17 8.11
N ARG A 49 -5.15 6.43 8.38
CA ARG A 49 -5.38 7.57 7.49
C ARG A 49 -4.11 8.42 7.40
N LYS A 50 -3.92 9.11 6.27
CA LYS A 50 -2.81 10.06 6.13
C LYS A 50 -3.11 11.34 6.89
N VAL A 51 -2.19 11.77 7.74
CA VAL A 51 -2.35 12.99 8.55
C VAL A 51 -2.36 14.21 7.62
N GLY A 52 -3.36 15.07 7.78
CA GLY A 52 -3.49 16.31 7.00
C GLY A 52 -4.00 16.12 5.56
N GLU A 53 -4.24 14.89 5.11
CA GLU A 53 -4.68 14.60 3.75
C GLU A 53 -5.89 13.64 3.73
N PRO A 54 -7.09 14.11 3.34
CA PRO A 54 -8.28 13.26 3.33
C PRO A 54 -8.26 12.16 2.26
N VAL A 55 -7.41 12.31 1.24
CA VAL A 55 -7.19 11.32 0.18
C VAL A 55 -5.71 11.24 -0.12
N PHE A 56 -5.17 10.02 -0.14
CA PHE A 56 -3.80 9.72 -0.53
C PHE A 56 -3.78 8.69 -1.68
N ALA A 57 -2.60 8.50 -2.29
CA ALA A 57 -2.41 7.52 -3.34
C ALA A 57 -1.53 6.36 -2.87
N ILE A 58 -1.96 5.16 -3.23
CA ILE A 58 -1.17 3.94 -3.13
C ILE A 58 -0.55 3.68 -4.50
N ALA A 59 0.76 3.39 -4.53
CA ALA A 59 1.43 2.98 -5.75
C ALA A 59 0.88 1.63 -6.21
N GLY A 60 0.29 1.60 -7.40
CA GLY A 60 -0.25 0.40 -8.01
C GLY A 60 0.35 0.15 -9.37
N ILE A 61 0.19 -1.08 -9.85
CA ILE A 61 0.37 -1.42 -11.27
C ILE A 61 -0.89 -2.11 -11.77
N TRP A 62 -1.12 -2.01 -13.07
CA TRP A 62 -2.24 -2.67 -13.72
C TRP A 62 -1.76 -3.50 -14.92
N ARG A 63 -2.62 -4.38 -15.40
CA ARG A 63 -2.43 -5.13 -16.64
C ARG A 63 -3.76 -5.61 -17.16
N GLU A 64 -3.83 -5.78 -18.47
CA GLU A 64 -4.89 -6.54 -19.13
C GLU A 64 -4.40 -7.96 -19.42
N THR A 65 -5.24 -8.95 -19.21
CA THR A 65 -4.98 -10.35 -19.58
C THR A 65 -6.24 -10.96 -20.17
N GLU A 66 -6.13 -11.86 -21.15
CA GLU A 66 -7.30 -12.53 -21.74
C GLU A 66 -8.16 -13.28 -20.70
N GLU A 67 -7.51 -13.84 -19.66
CA GLU A 67 -8.16 -14.67 -18.65
C GLU A 67 -8.98 -13.86 -17.62
N VAL A 68 -8.62 -12.60 -17.36
CA VAL A 68 -9.17 -11.80 -16.25
C VAL A 68 -9.70 -10.42 -16.70
N GLY A 69 -9.31 -9.95 -17.88
CA GLY A 69 -9.48 -8.57 -18.31
C GLY A 69 -8.49 -7.62 -17.62
N GLU A 70 -8.88 -6.36 -17.49
CA GLU A 70 -8.12 -5.34 -16.75
C GLU A 70 -8.15 -5.62 -15.25
N ALA A 71 -6.97 -5.66 -14.64
CA ALA A 71 -6.83 -5.80 -13.20
C ALA A 71 -5.64 -4.99 -12.67
N PHE A 72 -5.78 -4.50 -11.45
CA PHE A 72 -4.71 -3.79 -10.74
C PHE A 72 -4.27 -4.53 -9.48
N THR A 73 -3.10 -4.16 -8.98
CA THR A 73 -2.55 -4.64 -7.72
C THR A 73 -1.86 -3.50 -6.98
N MET A 74 -1.93 -3.50 -5.66
CA MET A 74 -1.20 -2.55 -4.82
C MET A 74 0.23 -3.02 -4.65
N LEU A 75 1.18 -2.10 -4.76
CA LEU A 75 2.55 -2.38 -4.39
C LEU A 75 2.70 -2.33 -2.87
N THR A 76 3.55 -3.20 -2.36
CA THR A 76 3.89 -3.26 -0.93
C THR A 76 5.39 -3.14 -0.76
N MET A 77 5.81 -2.66 0.41
CA MET A 77 7.19 -2.53 0.87
C MET A 77 7.31 -2.93 2.35
N GLU A 78 8.54 -2.93 2.86
CA GLU A 78 8.79 -3.06 4.31
C GLU A 78 8.09 -1.93 5.07
N PRO A 79 7.59 -2.19 6.28
CA PRO A 79 6.76 -1.24 6.99
C PRO A 79 7.57 -0.02 7.43
N GLY A 80 6.94 1.15 7.29
CA GLY A 80 7.41 2.38 7.93
C GLY A 80 7.15 2.37 9.44
N PRO A 81 7.67 3.36 10.17
CA PRO A 81 7.59 3.42 11.63
C PRO A 81 6.16 3.39 12.18
N ASP A 82 5.19 3.96 11.47
CA ASP A 82 3.79 3.99 11.92
C ASP A 82 3.06 2.64 11.73
N ILE A 83 3.54 1.79 10.80
CA ILE A 83 2.92 0.48 10.49
C ILE A 83 3.65 -0.68 11.16
N ALA A 84 4.95 -0.56 11.41
CA ALA A 84 5.76 -1.63 11.98
C ALA A 84 5.20 -2.25 13.29
N PRO A 85 4.52 -1.49 14.19
CA PRO A 85 3.86 -2.08 15.36
C PRO A 85 2.64 -2.96 15.05
N TYR A 86 2.08 -2.87 13.84
CA TYR A 86 0.81 -3.46 13.44
C TYR A 86 0.94 -4.57 12.41
N HIS A 87 1.88 -4.45 11.47
CA HIS A 87 2.10 -5.43 10.41
C HIS A 87 3.55 -5.41 9.92
N ASP A 88 4.04 -6.56 9.45
CA ASP A 88 5.37 -6.74 8.86
C ASP A 88 5.49 -6.25 7.40
N ARG A 89 4.41 -5.66 6.85
CA ARG A 89 4.28 -5.24 5.46
C ARG A 89 3.35 -4.06 5.36
N GLN A 90 3.65 -3.18 4.43
CA GLN A 90 2.87 -1.95 4.22
C GLN A 90 2.64 -1.72 2.73
N ILE A 91 1.46 -1.21 2.38
CA ILE A 91 1.18 -0.63 1.06
C ILE A 91 2.07 0.60 0.79
N VAL A 92 2.59 0.74 -0.43
CA VAL A 92 3.40 1.89 -0.79
C VAL A 92 2.52 3.13 -0.91
N ILE A 93 2.51 3.98 0.11
CA ILE A 93 1.80 5.26 0.08
C ILE A 93 2.75 6.32 -0.49
N LEU A 94 2.29 7.03 -1.51
CA LEU A 94 3.06 8.07 -2.19
C LEU A 94 2.75 9.44 -1.60
N GLU A 95 3.80 10.24 -1.37
CA GLU A 95 3.64 11.67 -1.13
C GLU A 95 3.02 12.35 -2.35
N ARG A 96 2.25 13.41 -2.12
CA ARG A 96 1.46 14.08 -3.16
C ARG A 96 2.30 14.55 -4.34
N GLU A 97 3.50 15.05 -4.05
CA GLU A 97 4.45 15.55 -5.04
C GLU A 97 4.99 14.41 -5.93
N ALA A 98 4.97 13.17 -5.45
CA ALA A 98 5.45 11.99 -6.18
C ALA A 98 4.40 11.35 -7.09
N TRP A 99 3.16 11.85 -7.14
CA TRP A 99 2.08 11.23 -7.92
C TRP A 99 2.35 11.27 -9.42
N ALA A 100 2.81 12.42 -9.94
CA ALA A 100 3.14 12.56 -11.36
C ALA A 100 4.37 11.71 -11.71
N ASP A 101 5.41 11.77 -10.89
CA ASP A 101 6.63 10.97 -11.05
C ASP A 101 6.34 9.46 -11.01
N TRP A 102 5.35 9.04 -10.21
CA TRP A 102 4.91 7.66 -10.20
C TRP A 102 4.28 7.25 -11.54
N LEU A 103 3.56 8.14 -12.22
CA LEU A 103 2.96 7.82 -13.52
C LEU A 103 3.97 7.91 -14.68
N ASP A 104 5.10 8.58 -14.50
CA ASP A 104 6.14 8.70 -15.52
C ASP A 104 7.08 7.47 -15.52
N PRO A 105 7.04 6.58 -16.54
CA PRO A 105 7.90 5.39 -16.63
C PRO A 105 9.41 5.68 -16.66
N SER A 106 9.82 6.92 -16.96
CA SER A 106 11.23 7.32 -16.99
C SER A 106 11.82 7.57 -15.60
N VAL A 107 10.99 7.86 -14.60
CA VAL A 107 11.42 8.05 -13.21
C VAL A 107 11.59 6.68 -12.53
N SER A 108 12.76 6.40 -11.96
CA SER A 108 13.01 5.12 -11.29
C SER A 108 12.07 4.93 -10.10
N ALA A 109 11.38 3.78 -10.08
CA ALA A 109 10.44 3.45 -9.01
C ALA A 109 11.13 3.35 -7.64
N LYS A 110 12.41 2.95 -7.62
CA LYS A 110 13.21 2.82 -6.39
C LYS A 110 13.39 4.15 -5.66
N THR A 111 13.28 5.27 -6.36
CA THR A 111 13.40 6.61 -5.75
C THR A 111 12.09 7.05 -5.06
N LEU A 112 10.97 6.45 -5.45
CA LEU A 112 9.61 6.79 -5.01
C LEU A 112 9.10 5.81 -3.94
N ILE A 113 9.50 4.54 -4.02
CA ILE A 113 9.09 3.48 -3.09
C ILE A 113 9.94 3.55 -1.82
N LYS A 114 9.41 4.20 -0.80
CA LYS A 114 10.06 4.38 0.51
C LYS A 114 9.02 4.58 1.61
N PRO A 115 9.33 4.21 2.86
CA PRO A 115 8.46 4.48 3.99
C PRO A 115 8.23 5.98 4.18
N LEU A 116 7.02 6.34 4.58
CA LEU A 116 6.72 7.68 5.05
C LEU A 116 7.45 7.95 6.39
N PRO A 117 7.78 9.21 6.71
CA PRO A 117 8.28 9.59 8.03
C PRO A 117 7.31 9.20 9.16
N ALA A 118 7.82 9.05 10.38
CA ALA A 118 6.98 8.82 11.55
C ALA A 118 5.98 9.96 11.77
N GLY A 119 4.75 9.61 12.17
CA GLY A 119 3.64 10.56 12.35
C GLY A 119 2.95 10.95 11.04
N SER A 120 3.26 10.31 9.92
CA SER A 120 2.57 10.54 8.65
C SER A 120 1.20 9.85 8.61
N LEU A 121 1.02 8.80 9.40
CA LEU A 121 -0.22 8.04 9.49
C LEU A 121 -0.79 8.09 10.92
N SER A 122 -2.09 8.31 11.02
CA SER A 122 -2.83 8.13 12.28
C SER A 122 -3.51 6.76 12.29
N ALA A 123 -3.44 6.06 13.42
CA ALA A 123 -4.10 4.78 13.63
C ALA A 123 -5.28 4.94 14.62
N GLU A 124 -6.44 4.41 14.25
CA GLU A 124 -7.64 4.37 15.08
C GLU A 124 -8.10 2.92 15.22
N GLN A 125 -8.22 2.39 16.43
CA GLN A 125 -8.84 1.08 16.62
C GLN A 125 -10.34 1.20 16.39
N VAL A 126 -10.90 0.37 15.50
CA VAL A 126 -12.31 0.43 15.11
C VAL A 126 -12.97 -0.93 15.23
N GLY A 127 -14.16 -0.95 15.84
CA GLY A 127 -15.02 -2.13 15.95
C GLY A 127 -15.10 -2.72 17.36
#